data_AF-A0A4R2LBH9-F1
#
_entry.id   AF-A0A4R2LBH9-F1
#
_cell.length_a   1.000
_cell.length_b   1.000
_cell.length_c   1.000
_cell.angle_alpha   90.00
_cell.angle_beta   90.00
_cell.angle_gamma   90.00
#
_symmetry.space_group_name_H-M   'P 1'
#
loop_
_entity.id
_entity.type
_entity.pdbx_description
1 polymer ?
#
loop_
_entity_poly.entity_id
_entity_poly.type
_entity_poly.pdbx_seq_one_letter_code
_entity_poly.pdbx_strand_id
1 'polypeptide(L)'
;MDDASGMEPDTYAYDELVFRQMLDEVYLLLDFISGRSDRSLAALAGIRIPTESAVAGAEEAPSTLDEVIAHISTLRFPPKQYAALTPRNAAFLILVKDRLNRIAGPANGMTITYTAMVVGSQPAPEAFETRHAGRTGPRMSLAFGAYPGLINSAKKLRWIIWAGIWLLLLLTCVTAYTSGVVAFGRSTLQHIEEVKQELNDLAGVIGNIETTQGARESPSAVGASGSRTPFYRLCDRPKLLAAAPPGDLMPVDVFDNPVERQLCDRWRDIDHRQTLAYQNLDRFERGVLYVYELPEVAVRGLRRTFGSESAKGEERFDIGEQWVGAILASLSNYVLPMCFTLLGTGVSIVRDIYGKVHEHTLSPRDLPLSFGRFALGMVAGAAIGLFYSPSQVAAAASSGLSGSIVLSAQGLAFLAGYGVDSVFRVFDAMLRRLERAAQPAPLNGTASPAIAGGSKAGNAPVADRS
;
A
#
# COMPACT_ATOMS: atom_id res chain seq x y z
N MET A 1 -49.24 -39.31 26.02
CA MET A 1 -47.85 -38.85 25.88
C MET A 1 -47.26 -39.67 24.72
N ASP A 2 -47.95 -39.67 23.57
CA ASP A 2 -47.91 -40.80 22.61
C ASP A 2 -48.03 -40.39 21.12
N ASP A 3 -47.54 -39.22 20.73
CA ASP A 3 -47.59 -38.77 19.31
C ASP A 3 -46.19 -38.57 18.68
N ALA A 4 -45.15 -39.25 19.20
CA ALA A 4 -43.80 -39.18 18.66
C ALA A 4 -43.46 -40.34 17.69
N SER A 5 -44.42 -41.19 17.34
CA SER A 5 -44.18 -42.45 16.60
C SER A 5 -44.09 -42.31 15.07
N GLY A 6 -44.17 -41.10 14.52
CA GLY A 6 -44.20 -40.86 13.06
C GLY A 6 -43.09 -39.96 12.49
N MET A 7 -42.13 -39.50 13.28
CA MET A 7 -41.12 -38.54 12.80
C MET A 7 -39.88 -39.28 12.28
N GLU A 8 -39.52 -39.00 11.02
CA GLU A 8 -38.37 -39.62 10.33
C GLU A 8 -37.08 -39.42 11.14
N PRO A 9 -36.24 -40.48 11.26
CA PRO A 9 -35.02 -40.46 12.07
C PRO A 9 -34.03 -39.35 11.67
N ASP A 10 -34.06 -38.94 10.39
CA ASP A 10 -33.18 -37.88 9.86
C ASP A 10 -33.54 -36.48 10.41
N THR A 11 -34.81 -36.22 10.74
CA THR A 11 -35.22 -34.91 11.26
C THR A 11 -34.74 -34.71 12.70
N TYR A 12 -34.82 -35.75 13.52
CA TYR A 12 -34.31 -35.70 14.90
C TYR A 12 -32.81 -35.44 14.96
N ALA A 13 -32.04 -36.07 14.06
CA ALA A 13 -30.60 -35.86 13.99
C ALA A 13 -30.24 -34.41 13.60
N TYR A 14 -31.03 -33.80 12.71
CA TYR A 14 -30.86 -32.40 12.34
C TYR A 14 -31.21 -31.44 13.48
N ASP A 15 -32.35 -31.63 14.13
CA ASP A 15 -32.77 -30.77 15.25
C ASP A 15 -31.81 -30.86 16.43
N GLU A 16 -31.29 -32.05 16.72
CA GLU A 16 -30.25 -32.25 17.72
C GLU A 16 -28.96 -31.48 17.37
N LEU A 17 -28.55 -31.52 16.10
CA LEU A 17 -27.37 -30.80 15.63
C LEU A 17 -27.55 -29.28 15.75
N VAL A 18 -28.71 -28.76 15.35
CA VAL A 18 -29.04 -27.32 15.46
C VAL A 18 -29.08 -26.88 16.91
N PHE A 19 -29.71 -27.66 17.79
CA PHE A 19 -29.77 -27.36 19.22
C PHE A 19 -28.38 -27.34 19.85
N ARG A 20 -27.55 -28.34 19.54
CA ARG A 20 -26.16 -28.41 20.01
C ARG A 20 -25.33 -27.22 19.52
N GLN A 21 -25.51 -26.82 18.26
CA GLN A 21 -24.85 -25.65 17.67
C GLN A 21 -25.23 -24.35 18.41
N MET A 22 -26.52 -24.16 18.70
CA MET A 22 -26.99 -23.00 19.48
C MET A 22 -26.45 -23.00 20.90
N LEU A 23 -26.41 -24.17 21.55
CA LEU A 23 -25.87 -24.30 22.90
C LEU A 23 -24.36 -23.96 22.92
N ASP A 24 -23.57 -24.51 21.99
CA ASP A 24 -22.15 -24.18 21.85
C ASP A 24 -21.92 -22.67 21.63
N GLU A 25 -22.77 -22.01 20.85
CA GLU A 25 -22.73 -20.56 20.64
C GLU A 25 -23.04 -19.77 21.92
N VAL A 26 -24.06 -20.16 22.68
CA VAL A 26 -24.41 -19.51 23.96
C VAL A 26 -23.25 -19.63 24.96
N TYR A 27 -22.62 -20.80 25.06
CA TYR A 27 -21.44 -20.97 25.92
C TYR A 27 -20.25 -20.12 25.47
N LEU A 28 -20.02 -20.02 24.16
CA LEU A 28 -18.96 -19.18 23.61
C LEU A 28 -19.20 -17.69 23.92
N LEU A 29 -20.44 -17.22 23.84
CA LEU A 29 -20.82 -15.85 24.20
C LEU A 29 -20.71 -15.59 25.70
N LEU A 30 -21.12 -16.55 26.54
CA LEU A 30 -20.98 -16.46 28.00
C LEU A 30 -19.50 -16.34 28.40
N ASP A 31 -18.64 -17.19 27.83
CA ASP A 31 -17.19 -17.17 28.08
C ASP A 31 -16.52 -15.90 27.52
N PHE A 32 -17.01 -15.38 26.40
CA PHE A 32 -16.56 -14.10 25.87
C PHE A 32 -16.90 -12.93 26.80
N ILE A 33 -18.14 -12.84 27.28
CA ILE A 33 -18.60 -11.75 28.15
C ILE A 33 -17.97 -11.86 29.54
N SER A 34 -17.83 -13.06 30.10
CA SER A 34 -17.20 -13.25 31.41
C SER A 34 -15.71 -12.91 31.41
N GLY A 35 -15.03 -13.05 30.26
CA GLY A 35 -13.64 -12.65 30.09
C GLY A 35 -13.42 -11.13 30.00
N ARG A 36 -14.49 -10.33 29.95
CA ARG A 36 -14.43 -8.87 29.79
C ARG A 36 -14.76 -8.17 31.10
N SER A 37 -13.90 -7.26 31.53
CA SER A 37 -14.11 -6.45 32.75
C SER A 37 -15.14 -5.34 32.57
N ASP A 38 -15.40 -4.92 31.32
CA ASP A 38 -16.31 -3.83 30.98
C ASP A 38 -17.76 -4.28 30.77
N ARG A 39 -18.03 -5.59 30.81
CA ARG A 39 -19.35 -6.18 30.55
C ARG A 39 -19.77 -7.06 31.73
N SER A 40 -21.08 -7.12 31.96
CA SER A 40 -21.68 -7.94 33.02
C SER A 40 -22.81 -8.78 32.47
N LEU A 41 -22.92 -10.01 32.99
CA LEU A 41 -24.00 -10.95 32.68
C LEU A 41 -25.33 -10.57 33.35
N ALA A 42 -25.36 -9.55 34.21
CA ALA A 42 -26.58 -9.13 34.92
C ALA A 42 -27.78 -8.84 34.00
N ALA A 43 -27.55 -8.43 32.76
CA ALA A 43 -28.61 -8.19 31.76
C ALA A 43 -29.35 -9.47 31.29
N LEU A 44 -28.90 -10.66 31.69
CA LEU A 44 -29.62 -11.92 31.49
C LEU A 44 -30.78 -12.10 32.48
N ALA A 45 -30.84 -11.34 33.58
CA ALA A 45 -31.93 -11.46 34.55
C ALA A 45 -33.30 -11.15 33.92
N GLY A 46 -34.34 -11.85 34.35
CA GLY A 46 -35.70 -11.69 33.85
C GLY A 46 -35.98 -12.34 32.49
N ILE A 47 -35.16 -13.30 32.05
CA ILE A 47 -35.50 -14.20 30.93
C ILE A 47 -36.37 -15.34 31.47
N ARG A 48 -37.60 -15.50 30.97
CA ARG A 48 -38.49 -16.57 31.42
C ARG A 48 -37.87 -17.95 31.17
N ILE A 49 -37.76 -18.75 32.22
CA ILE A 49 -37.25 -20.12 32.16
C ILE A 49 -38.44 -21.04 31.91
N PRO A 50 -38.37 -21.96 30.94
CA PRO A 50 -39.47 -22.87 30.67
C PRO A 50 -39.66 -23.87 31.82
N THR A 51 -40.70 -23.70 32.60
CA THR A 51 -41.12 -24.64 33.65
C THR A 51 -42.11 -25.68 33.08
N GLU A 52 -41.85 -26.98 33.28
CA GLU A 52 -42.75 -28.07 32.82
C GLU A 52 -44.14 -28.01 33.48
N SER A 53 -44.23 -27.42 34.67
CA SER A 53 -45.46 -27.31 35.48
C SER A 53 -46.13 -25.95 35.42
N ALA A 54 -45.93 -25.17 34.34
CA ALA A 54 -46.63 -23.89 34.16
C ALA A 54 -48.16 -24.13 34.04
N VAL A 55 -48.83 -24.21 35.18
CA VAL A 55 -50.28 -24.18 35.31
C VAL A 55 -50.72 -22.84 34.76
N ALA A 56 -51.60 -22.86 33.76
CA ALA A 56 -52.09 -21.67 33.08
C ALA A 56 -52.68 -20.68 34.10
N GLY A 57 -51.98 -19.58 34.38
CA GLY A 57 -52.47 -18.49 35.24
C GLY A 57 -51.55 -18.03 36.38
N ALA A 58 -50.43 -18.71 36.67
CA ALA A 58 -49.47 -18.20 37.65
C ALA A 58 -48.57 -17.11 37.03
N GLU A 59 -48.51 -15.92 37.63
CA GLU A 59 -47.50 -14.91 37.30
C GLU A 59 -46.11 -15.50 37.60
N GLU A 60 -45.41 -15.94 36.56
CA GLU A 60 -44.01 -16.39 36.68
C GLU A 60 -43.14 -15.20 37.06
N ALA A 61 -42.54 -15.27 38.25
CA ALA A 61 -41.58 -14.27 38.72
C ALA A 61 -40.39 -14.15 37.73
N PRO A 62 -39.83 -12.94 37.55
CA PRO A 62 -38.64 -12.77 36.73
C PRO A 62 -37.49 -13.62 37.29
N SER A 63 -36.90 -14.44 36.44
CA SER A 63 -35.79 -15.33 36.81
C SER A 63 -34.56 -14.53 37.26
N THR A 64 -33.86 -15.08 38.25
CA THR A 64 -32.57 -14.54 38.67
C THR A 64 -31.46 -14.93 37.69
N LEU A 65 -30.34 -14.18 37.69
CA LEU A 65 -29.18 -14.51 36.85
C LEU A 65 -28.69 -15.94 37.11
N ASP A 66 -28.63 -16.33 38.39
CA ASP A 66 -28.15 -17.64 38.82
C ASP A 66 -29.05 -18.76 38.31
N GLU A 67 -30.37 -18.56 38.30
CA GLU A 67 -31.33 -19.51 37.72
C GLU A 67 -31.15 -19.66 36.21
N VAL A 68 -30.93 -18.56 35.49
CA VAL A 68 -30.70 -18.61 34.02
C VAL A 68 -29.41 -19.36 33.72
N ILE A 69 -28.31 -19.08 34.43
CA ILE A 69 -27.03 -19.78 34.26
C ILE A 69 -27.15 -21.25 34.66
N ALA A 70 -27.81 -21.54 35.78
CA ALA A 70 -28.06 -22.91 36.22
C ALA A 70 -28.86 -23.68 35.17
N HIS A 71 -29.92 -23.10 34.61
CA HIS A 71 -30.71 -23.76 33.57
C HIS A 71 -29.88 -24.04 32.31
N ILE A 72 -29.10 -23.06 31.81
CA ILE A 72 -28.17 -23.27 30.68
C ILE A 72 -27.18 -24.41 31.00
N SER A 73 -26.66 -24.46 32.23
CA SER A 73 -25.74 -25.51 32.67
C SER A 73 -26.37 -26.90 32.66
N THR A 74 -27.64 -27.01 33.05
CA THR A 74 -28.38 -28.28 33.04
C THR A 74 -28.64 -28.82 31.64
N LEU A 75 -28.70 -27.93 30.62
CA LEU A 75 -28.84 -28.34 29.23
C LEU A 75 -27.59 -29.06 28.68
N ARG A 76 -26.42 -28.88 29.33
CA ARG A 76 -25.16 -29.52 28.93
C ARG A 76 -24.67 -30.58 29.91
N PHE A 77 -24.91 -30.38 31.20
CA PHE A 77 -24.42 -31.23 32.28
C PHE A 77 -25.58 -31.70 33.17
N PRO A 78 -25.72 -33.00 33.43
CA PRO A 78 -24.94 -34.13 32.92
C PRO A 78 -25.22 -34.41 31.43
N PRO A 79 -24.28 -35.04 30.69
CA PRO A 79 -24.48 -35.42 29.29
C PRO A 79 -25.46 -36.60 29.21
N LYS A 80 -26.73 -36.39 29.57
CA LYS A 80 -27.79 -37.36 29.38
C LYS A 80 -28.28 -37.27 27.95
N GLN A 81 -28.34 -38.43 27.31
CA GLN A 81 -28.85 -38.64 25.98
C GLN A 81 -30.31 -38.13 25.86
N TYR A 82 -30.51 -37.13 24.99
CA TYR A 82 -31.78 -36.73 24.37
C TYR A 82 -32.89 -36.05 25.19
N ALA A 83 -32.80 -35.93 26.52
CA ALA A 83 -33.90 -35.35 27.34
C ALA A 83 -34.08 -33.82 27.24
N ALA A 84 -33.15 -33.09 26.60
CA ALA A 84 -33.15 -31.62 26.57
C ALA A 84 -33.74 -30.98 25.30
N LEU A 85 -34.08 -31.78 24.28
CA LEU A 85 -34.54 -31.29 22.98
C LEU A 85 -36.04 -30.95 22.98
N THR A 86 -36.44 -30.00 23.82
CA THR A 86 -37.81 -29.48 23.83
C THR A 86 -37.90 -28.19 23.03
N PRO A 87 -39.00 -27.92 22.30
CA PRO A 87 -39.21 -26.64 21.61
C PRO A 87 -39.09 -25.43 22.55
N ARG A 88 -39.45 -25.63 23.83
CA ARG A 88 -39.33 -24.60 24.88
C ARG A 88 -37.87 -24.29 25.21
N ASN A 89 -37.01 -25.29 25.35
CA ASN A 89 -35.58 -25.09 25.58
C ASN A 89 -34.91 -24.42 24.36
N ALA A 90 -35.30 -24.79 23.15
CA ALA A 90 -34.83 -24.13 21.93
C ALA A 90 -35.22 -22.64 21.90
N ALA A 91 -36.50 -22.31 22.20
CA ALA A 91 -36.97 -20.93 22.29
C ALA A 91 -36.22 -20.14 23.39
N PHE A 92 -35.98 -20.76 24.55
CA PHE A 92 -35.17 -20.18 25.61
C PHE A 92 -33.75 -19.86 25.15
N LEU A 93 -33.06 -20.79 24.48
CA LEU A 93 -31.70 -20.56 23.96
C LEU A 93 -31.66 -19.43 22.92
N ILE A 94 -32.69 -19.29 22.08
CA ILE A 94 -32.80 -18.16 21.13
C ILE A 94 -32.89 -16.82 21.87
N LEU A 95 -33.70 -16.73 22.93
CA LEU A 95 -33.84 -15.50 23.73
C LEU A 95 -32.54 -15.16 24.48
N VAL A 96 -31.89 -16.15 25.07
CA VAL A 96 -30.59 -16.00 25.73
C VAL A 96 -29.55 -15.53 24.71
N LYS A 97 -29.48 -16.16 23.54
CA LYS A 97 -28.58 -15.77 22.44
C LYS A 97 -28.81 -14.32 22.00
N ASP A 98 -30.06 -13.88 21.83
CA ASP A 98 -30.36 -12.50 21.44
C ASP A 98 -29.84 -11.50 22.49
N ARG A 99 -30.12 -11.75 23.79
CA ARG A 99 -29.60 -10.87 24.86
C ARG A 99 -28.09 -10.87 24.93
N LEU A 100 -27.44 -12.04 24.84
CA LEU A 100 -25.99 -12.14 24.86
C LEU A 100 -25.35 -11.40 23.68
N ASN A 101 -25.91 -11.50 22.48
CA ASN A 101 -25.42 -10.74 21.32
C ASN A 101 -25.56 -9.23 21.51
N ARG A 102 -26.65 -8.75 22.13
CA ARG A 102 -26.79 -7.32 22.48
C ARG A 102 -25.74 -6.85 23.47
N ILE A 103 -25.39 -7.68 24.46
CA ILE A 103 -24.35 -7.37 25.46
C ILE A 103 -22.95 -7.42 24.84
N ALA A 104 -22.72 -8.36 23.92
CA ALA A 104 -21.44 -8.56 23.23
C ALA A 104 -21.14 -7.49 22.17
N GLY A 105 -22.12 -6.65 21.80
CA GLY A 105 -21.98 -5.58 20.83
C GLY A 105 -20.72 -4.71 21.10
N PRO A 106 -19.92 -4.39 20.07
CA PRO A 106 -20.19 -4.51 18.63
C PRO A 106 -19.98 -5.91 18.02
N ALA A 107 -19.45 -6.89 18.77
CA ALA A 107 -19.21 -8.23 18.27
C ALA A 107 -20.47 -9.11 18.37
N ASN A 108 -20.57 -10.15 17.53
CA ASN A 108 -21.62 -11.15 17.60
C ASN A 108 -21.03 -12.57 17.69
N GLY A 109 -21.85 -13.58 17.99
CA GLY A 109 -21.40 -14.97 18.13
C GLY A 109 -20.60 -15.48 16.92
N MET A 110 -20.98 -15.06 15.71
CA MET A 110 -20.29 -15.40 14.47
C MET A 110 -18.90 -14.76 14.36
N THR A 111 -18.76 -13.44 14.61
CA THR A 111 -17.47 -12.73 14.50
C THR A 111 -16.52 -13.14 15.61
N ILE A 112 -17.01 -13.40 16.82
CA ILE A 112 -16.20 -13.91 17.93
C ILE A 112 -15.65 -15.28 17.57
N THR A 113 -16.53 -16.18 17.09
CA THR A 113 -16.15 -17.51 16.64
C THR A 113 -15.14 -17.45 15.51
N TYR A 114 -15.40 -16.64 14.49
CA TYR A 114 -14.51 -16.49 13.35
C TYR A 114 -13.14 -15.95 13.75
N THR A 115 -13.10 -14.92 14.60
CA THR A 115 -11.86 -14.36 15.15
C THR A 115 -11.08 -15.41 15.93
N ALA A 116 -11.75 -16.19 16.79
CA ALA A 116 -11.12 -17.26 17.56
C ALA A 116 -10.51 -18.34 16.64
N MET A 117 -11.18 -18.70 15.54
CA MET A 117 -10.66 -19.64 14.55
C MET A 117 -9.46 -19.09 13.76
N VAL A 118 -9.43 -17.78 13.48
CA VAL A 118 -8.33 -17.13 12.74
C VAL A 118 -7.08 -16.97 13.60
N VAL A 119 -7.24 -16.50 14.84
CA VAL A 119 -6.13 -16.20 15.77
C VAL A 119 -5.63 -17.44 16.50
N GLY A 120 -6.52 -18.39 16.80
CA GLY A 120 -6.20 -19.57 17.60
C GLY A 120 -5.05 -20.40 17.01
N SER A 121 -4.15 -20.88 17.87
CA SER A 121 -3.14 -21.88 17.49
C SER A 121 -3.86 -23.18 17.11
N GLN A 122 -3.75 -23.62 15.85
CA GLN A 122 -4.25 -24.95 15.47
C GLN A 122 -3.41 -26.01 16.18
N PRO A 123 -4.03 -27.07 16.72
CA PRO A 123 -3.28 -28.25 17.09
C PRO A 123 -2.68 -28.87 15.82
N ALA A 124 -1.44 -29.38 15.92
CA ALA A 124 -0.79 -30.07 14.81
C ALA A 124 -1.63 -31.29 14.35
N PRO A 125 -1.71 -31.58 13.04
CA PRO A 125 -2.59 -32.62 12.48
C PRO A 125 -2.27 -34.05 12.95
N GLU A 126 -1.10 -34.30 13.51
CA GLU A 126 -0.68 -35.65 13.96
C GLU A 126 -1.22 -36.04 15.35
N ALA A 127 -1.91 -35.14 16.07
CA ALA A 127 -2.40 -35.42 17.43
C ALA A 127 -3.89 -35.81 17.49
N PHE A 128 -4.55 -36.05 16.35
CA PHE A 128 -6.01 -36.14 16.31
C PHE A 128 -6.59 -37.48 16.80
N GLU A 129 -5.81 -38.57 16.80
CA GLU A 129 -6.43 -39.90 17.01
C GLU A 129 -6.26 -40.54 18.39
N THR A 130 -5.27 -40.20 19.23
CA THR A 130 -5.02 -41.08 20.40
C THR A 130 -4.80 -40.46 21.78
N ARG A 131 -4.70 -39.14 21.98
CA ARG A 131 -4.62 -38.60 23.35
C ARG A 131 -5.33 -37.25 23.52
N HIS A 132 -6.50 -37.31 24.15
CA HIS A 132 -7.09 -36.33 25.05
C HIS A 132 -6.94 -34.84 24.70
N ALA A 133 -8.05 -34.23 24.25
CA ALA A 133 -8.85 -33.18 24.92
C ALA A 133 -8.20 -32.06 25.77
N GLY A 134 -6.87 -31.98 25.90
CA GLY A 134 -6.18 -31.12 26.87
C GLY A 134 -5.35 -29.99 26.28
N ARG A 135 -5.27 -29.85 24.94
CA ARG A 135 -4.42 -28.83 24.30
C ARG A 135 -5.11 -27.89 23.31
N THR A 136 -6.30 -28.22 22.82
CA THR A 136 -7.16 -27.22 22.18
C THR A 136 -7.90 -26.47 23.28
N GLY A 137 -7.70 -25.16 23.37
CA GLY A 137 -8.42 -24.35 24.35
C GLY A 137 -9.94 -24.55 24.21
N PRO A 138 -10.70 -24.64 25.32
CA PRO A 138 -12.13 -24.95 25.30
C PRO A 138 -12.95 -24.03 24.38
N ARG A 139 -12.47 -22.79 24.18
CA ARG A 139 -13.03 -21.81 23.25
C ARG A 139 -13.03 -22.26 21.79
N MET A 140 -11.97 -22.93 21.36
CA MET A 140 -11.81 -23.31 19.94
C MET A 140 -12.73 -24.49 19.58
N SER A 141 -12.91 -25.45 20.49
CA SER A 141 -13.85 -26.55 20.26
C SER A 141 -15.30 -26.07 20.25
N LEU A 142 -15.65 -25.12 21.12
CA LEU A 142 -16.98 -24.48 21.11
C LEU A 142 -17.21 -23.69 19.80
N ALA A 143 -16.20 -22.95 19.36
CA ALA A 143 -16.22 -22.24 18.07
C ALA A 143 -16.49 -23.20 16.89
N PHE A 144 -15.79 -24.34 16.85
CA PHE A 144 -15.98 -25.35 15.79
C PHE A 144 -17.36 -26.00 15.83
N GLY A 145 -17.90 -26.27 17.03
CA GLY A 145 -19.25 -26.79 17.20
C GLY A 145 -20.34 -25.79 16.81
N ALA A 146 -20.15 -24.51 17.15
CA ALA A 146 -21.12 -23.44 16.89
C ALA A 146 -21.19 -23.02 15.40
N TYR A 147 -20.08 -23.11 14.64
CA TYR A 147 -20.04 -22.62 13.25
C TYR A 147 -19.11 -23.45 12.35
N PRO A 148 -19.48 -24.71 12.02
CA PRO A 148 -18.62 -25.60 11.22
C PRO A 148 -18.38 -25.10 9.79
N GLY A 149 -19.33 -24.37 9.20
CA GLY A 149 -19.19 -23.81 7.85
C GLY A 149 -18.10 -22.73 7.71
N LEU A 150 -17.65 -22.11 8.82
CA LEU A 150 -16.67 -21.03 8.79
C LEU A 150 -15.22 -21.52 8.82
N ILE A 151 -14.98 -22.81 9.07
CA ILE A 151 -13.64 -23.39 9.24
C ILE A 151 -12.75 -23.15 8.02
N ASN A 152 -13.28 -23.45 6.83
CA ASN A 152 -12.52 -23.31 5.59
C ASN A 152 -12.20 -21.84 5.29
N SER A 153 -13.16 -20.94 5.54
CA SER A 153 -12.98 -19.50 5.35
C SER A 153 -11.98 -18.90 6.33
N ALA A 154 -11.96 -19.36 7.59
CA ALA A 154 -11.00 -18.91 8.60
C ALA A 154 -9.58 -19.36 8.26
N LYS A 155 -9.41 -20.61 7.81
CA LYS A 155 -8.11 -21.14 7.34
C LYS A 155 -7.59 -20.34 6.14
N LYS A 156 -8.46 -20.09 5.15
CA LYS A 156 -8.12 -19.27 3.98
C LYS A 156 -7.70 -17.86 4.39
N LEU A 157 -8.46 -17.18 5.25
CA LEU A 157 -8.12 -15.82 5.69
C LEU A 157 -6.80 -15.79 6.46
N ARG A 158 -6.53 -16.75 7.35
CA ARG A 158 -5.24 -16.82 8.05
C ARG A 158 -4.07 -16.95 7.07
N TRP A 159 -4.19 -17.85 6.10
CA TRP A 159 -3.16 -18.00 5.06
C TRP A 159 -2.98 -16.71 4.25
N ILE A 160 -4.08 -16.03 3.90
CA ILE A 160 -4.06 -14.74 3.19
C ILE A 160 -3.40 -13.65 4.05
N ILE A 161 -3.67 -13.56 5.36
CA ILE A 161 -3.03 -12.59 6.26
C ILE A 161 -1.52 -12.83 6.30
N TRP A 162 -1.08 -14.08 6.49
CA TRP A 162 0.33 -14.44 6.51
C TRP A 162 1.01 -14.16 5.16
N ALA A 163 0.39 -14.57 4.06
CA ALA A 163 0.88 -14.28 2.71
C ALA A 163 0.94 -12.77 2.45
N GLY A 164 -0.05 -12.02 2.91
CA GLY A 164 -0.10 -10.55 2.80
C GLY A 164 1.01 -9.86 3.58
N ILE A 165 1.31 -10.31 4.81
CA ILE A 165 2.44 -9.80 5.60
C ILE A 165 3.77 -10.07 4.88
N TRP A 166 3.98 -11.28 4.39
CA TRP A 166 5.18 -11.62 3.62
C TRP A 166 5.31 -10.81 2.34
N LEU A 167 4.19 -10.63 1.61
CA LEU A 167 4.13 -9.80 0.41
C LEU A 167 4.47 -8.33 0.73
N LEU A 168 3.99 -7.79 1.85
CA LEU A 168 4.29 -6.42 2.26
C LEU A 168 5.76 -6.25 2.68
N LEU A 169 6.34 -7.23 3.37
CA LEU A 169 7.77 -7.23 3.68
C LEU A 169 8.61 -7.30 2.40
N LEU A 170 8.26 -8.19 1.47
CA LEU A 170 8.90 -8.28 0.16
C LEU A 170 8.80 -6.96 -0.61
N LEU A 171 7.60 -6.37 -0.67
CA LEU A 171 7.36 -5.08 -1.32
C LEU A 171 8.19 -3.97 -0.67
N THR A 172 8.35 -3.98 0.66
CA THR A 172 9.18 -3.01 1.38
C THR A 172 10.65 -3.16 0.99
N CYS A 173 11.17 -4.39 0.93
CA CYS A 173 12.53 -4.66 0.47
C CYS A 173 12.75 -4.20 -0.98
N VAL A 174 11.80 -4.51 -1.88
CA VAL A 174 11.84 -4.09 -3.29
C VAL A 174 11.81 -2.56 -3.40
N THR A 175 10.96 -1.89 -2.62
CA THR A 175 10.84 -0.42 -2.60
C THR A 175 12.11 0.25 -2.07
N ALA A 176 12.71 -0.30 -1.01
CA ALA A 176 13.97 0.19 -0.48
C ALA A 176 15.11 0.01 -1.49
N TYR A 177 15.16 -1.15 -2.15
CA TYR A 177 16.14 -1.44 -3.20
C TYR A 177 15.96 -0.50 -4.40
N THR A 178 14.75 -0.34 -4.95
CA THR A 178 14.48 0.59 -6.06
C THR A 178 14.84 2.03 -5.71
N SER A 179 14.52 2.47 -4.49
CA SER A 179 14.88 3.81 -4.02
C SER A 179 16.41 3.99 -3.94
N GLY A 180 17.14 2.98 -3.47
CA GLY A 180 18.61 3.00 -3.44
C GLY A 180 19.22 3.07 -4.84
N VAL A 181 18.68 2.30 -5.79
CA VAL A 181 19.11 2.31 -7.20
C VAL A 181 18.89 3.69 -7.83
N VAL A 182 17.72 4.30 -7.61
CA VAL A 182 17.41 5.62 -8.15
C VAL A 182 18.32 6.70 -7.56
N ALA A 183 18.56 6.65 -6.25
CA ALA A 183 19.44 7.60 -5.58
C ALA A 183 20.89 7.49 -6.08
N PHE A 184 21.42 6.27 -6.18
CA PHE A 184 22.76 6.02 -6.71
C PHE A 184 22.88 6.49 -8.17
N GLY A 185 21.93 6.10 -9.03
CA GLY A 185 21.94 6.49 -10.45
C GLY A 185 21.94 8.02 -10.64
N ARG A 186 21.12 8.75 -9.87
CA ARG A 186 21.10 10.22 -9.90
C ARG A 186 22.43 10.84 -9.47
N SER A 187 23.06 10.31 -8.41
CA SER A 187 24.35 10.80 -7.96
C SER A 187 25.45 10.60 -9.00
N THR A 188 25.44 9.47 -9.71
CA THR A 188 26.40 9.19 -10.79
C THR A 188 26.19 10.12 -11.99
N LEU A 189 24.93 10.35 -12.41
CA LEU A 189 24.63 11.28 -13.50
C LEU A 189 25.03 12.72 -13.15
N GLN A 190 24.78 13.16 -11.92
CA GLN A 190 25.20 14.47 -11.46
C GLN A 190 26.73 14.62 -11.49
N HIS A 191 27.46 13.59 -11.06
CA HIS A 191 28.92 13.61 -11.10
C HIS A 191 29.47 13.68 -12.54
N ILE A 192 28.82 13.00 -13.49
CA ILE A 192 29.20 13.07 -14.91
C ILE A 192 28.97 14.49 -15.45
N GLU A 193 27.82 15.11 -15.13
CA GLU A 193 27.51 16.47 -15.57
C GLU A 193 28.50 17.50 -14.97
N GLU A 194 28.86 17.36 -13.70
CA GLU A 194 29.88 18.20 -13.04
C GLU A 194 31.23 18.09 -13.77
N VAL A 195 31.66 16.87 -14.09
CA VAL A 195 32.93 16.63 -14.82
C VAL A 195 32.86 17.18 -16.26
N LYS A 196 31.73 17.05 -16.95
CA LYS A 196 31.52 17.62 -18.29
C LYS A 196 31.59 19.15 -18.24
N GLN A 197 31.00 19.77 -17.22
CA GLN A 197 31.07 21.21 -17.04
C GLN A 197 32.51 21.68 -16.80
N GLU A 198 33.27 20.98 -15.95
CA GLU A 198 34.71 21.27 -15.74
C GLU A 198 35.54 21.15 -17.04
N LEU A 199 35.25 20.15 -17.87
CA LEU A 199 35.91 19.96 -19.17
C LEU A 199 35.58 21.07 -20.15
N ASN A 200 34.31 21.47 -20.24
CA ASN A 200 33.87 22.54 -21.14
C ASN A 200 34.50 23.89 -20.75
N ASP A 201 34.57 24.17 -19.45
CA ASP A 201 35.23 25.36 -18.93
C ASP A 201 36.73 25.35 -19.26
N LEU A 202 37.41 24.21 -19.06
CA LEU A 202 38.83 24.08 -19.37
C LEU A 202 39.11 24.14 -20.89
N ALA A 203 38.26 23.52 -21.71
CA ALA A 203 38.34 23.57 -23.16
C ALA A 203 38.15 25.00 -23.69
N GLY A 204 37.26 25.79 -23.06
CA GLY A 204 37.11 27.22 -23.35
C GLY A 204 38.39 28.01 -23.06
N VAL A 205 39.06 27.74 -21.93
CA VAL A 205 40.34 28.37 -21.58
C VAL A 205 41.43 27.99 -22.58
N ILE A 206 41.55 26.71 -22.94
CA ILE A 206 42.54 26.23 -23.92
C ILE A 206 42.28 26.86 -25.30
N GLY A 207 41.04 26.90 -25.76
CA GLY A 207 40.68 27.53 -27.04
C GLY A 207 40.99 29.04 -27.09
N ASN A 208 40.83 29.75 -25.97
CA ASN A 208 41.24 31.15 -25.87
C ASN A 208 42.76 31.32 -25.99
N ILE A 209 43.56 30.40 -25.44
CA ILE A 209 45.02 30.43 -25.56
C ILE A 209 45.42 30.13 -27.01
N GLU A 210 44.88 29.06 -27.62
CA GLU A 210 45.18 28.66 -29.00
C GLU A 210 44.85 29.77 -30.01
N THR A 211 43.72 30.47 -29.84
CA THR A 211 43.35 31.60 -30.70
C THR A 211 44.31 32.79 -30.54
N THR A 212 44.80 33.08 -29.33
CA THR A 212 45.80 34.14 -29.12
C THR A 212 47.17 33.79 -29.70
N GLN A 213 47.57 32.52 -29.68
CA GLN A 213 48.83 32.05 -30.28
C GLN A 213 48.76 32.02 -31.81
N GLY A 214 47.67 31.52 -32.39
CA GLY A 214 47.45 31.54 -33.83
C GLY A 214 47.46 32.96 -34.42
N ALA A 215 46.99 33.95 -33.64
CA ALA A 215 47.09 35.36 -34.03
C ALA A 215 48.53 35.91 -34.02
N ARG A 216 49.45 35.35 -33.22
CA ARG A 216 50.86 35.79 -33.13
C ARG A 216 51.75 35.22 -34.24
N GLU A 217 51.49 33.99 -34.69
CA GLU A 217 52.31 33.34 -35.74
C GLU A 217 51.93 33.76 -37.16
N SER A 218 50.80 34.45 -37.34
CA SER A 218 50.23 34.75 -38.65
C SER A 218 50.61 36.07 -39.38
N PRO A 219 51.77 36.75 -39.20
CA PRO A 219 52.11 37.88 -40.10
C PRO A 219 53.14 37.63 -41.22
N SER A 220 53.86 36.51 -41.37
CA SER A 220 55.04 36.53 -42.28
C SER A 220 55.46 35.29 -43.08
N ALA A 221 54.68 34.22 -43.19
CA ALA A 221 55.07 33.06 -44.01
C ALA A 221 54.04 32.66 -45.08
N VAL A 222 53.75 33.56 -46.03
CA VAL A 222 53.24 33.15 -47.35
C VAL A 222 54.44 32.75 -48.22
N GLY A 223 55.04 31.61 -47.90
CA GLY A 223 56.03 30.93 -48.74
C GLY A 223 55.33 29.96 -49.70
N ALA A 224 55.71 30.01 -50.98
CA ALA A 224 54.95 29.49 -52.13
C ALA A 224 54.85 27.95 -52.28
N SER A 225 54.87 27.16 -51.20
CA SER A 225 54.66 25.70 -51.27
C SER A 225 53.45 25.32 -50.41
N GLY A 226 52.34 24.93 -51.05
CA GLY A 226 50.99 24.77 -50.49
C GLY A 226 50.79 23.64 -49.47
N SER A 227 51.73 23.38 -48.58
CA SER A 227 51.59 22.48 -47.44
C SER A 227 50.91 23.22 -46.29
N ARG A 228 49.61 22.95 -46.08
CA ARG A 228 48.91 23.38 -44.85
C ARG A 228 49.46 22.55 -43.70
N THR A 229 50.15 23.18 -42.76
CA THR A 229 50.49 22.56 -41.48
C THR A 229 49.18 22.24 -40.75
N PRO A 230 48.90 20.98 -40.41
CA PRO A 230 47.71 20.64 -39.63
C PRO A 230 47.75 21.35 -38.28
N PHE A 231 46.66 22.05 -37.92
CA PHE A 231 46.48 22.59 -36.58
C PHE A 231 46.28 21.42 -35.61
N TYR A 232 47.20 21.27 -34.66
CA TYR A 232 47.11 20.28 -33.61
C TYR A 232 46.61 20.94 -32.33
N ARG A 233 45.72 20.26 -31.59
CA ARG A 233 45.29 20.71 -30.26
C ARG A 233 46.49 20.71 -29.31
N LEU A 234 46.58 21.73 -28.46
CA LEU A 234 47.70 21.97 -27.54
C LEU A 234 48.06 20.71 -26.71
N CYS A 235 47.04 20.02 -26.19
CA CYS A 235 47.25 18.85 -25.33
C CYS A 235 47.44 17.50 -26.05
N ASP A 236 47.26 17.44 -27.38
CA ASP A 236 47.49 16.22 -28.17
C ASP A 236 48.92 16.13 -28.74
N ARG A 237 49.65 17.25 -28.72
CA ARG A 237 51.05 17.36 -29.17
C ARG A 237 51.98 16.27 -28.63
N PRO A 238 51.92 15.87 -27.33
CA PRO A 238 52.80 14.83 -26.79
C PRO A 238 52.58 13.45 -27.42
N LYS A 239 51.33 13.11 -27.75
CA LYS A 239 50.99 11.81 -28.35
C LYS A 239 51.53 11.70 -29.77
N LEU A 240 51.49 12.80 -30.50
CA LEU A 240 51.98 12.88 -31.89
C LEU A 240 53.50 12.81 -31.95
N LEU A 241 54.18 13.49 -31.03
CA LEU A 241 55.64 13.42 -30.90
C LEU A 241 56.09 12.00 -30.50
N ALA A 242 55.34 11.31 -29.65
CA ALA A 242 55.61 9.91 -29.32
C ALA A 242 55.36 8.93 -30.48
N ALA A 243 54.49 9.28 -31.43
CA ALA A 243 54.22 8.47 -32.62
C ALA A 243 55.18 8.77 -33.80
N ALA A 244 55.97 9.84 -33.71
CA ALA A 244 56.93 10.22 -34.75
C ALA A 244 58.11 9.23 -34.81
N PRO A 245 58.62 8.89 -36.00
CA PRO A 245 59.75 7.98 -36.15
C PRO A 245 61.00 8.55 -35.45
N PRO A 246 61.83 7.70 -34.81
CA PRO A 246 62.93 8.12 -33.93
C PRO A 246 64.11 8.85 -34.62
N GLY A 247 64.00 9.18 -35.91
CA GLY A 247 65.09 9.75 -36.70
C GLY A 247 65.12 11.28 -36.82
N ASP A 248 64.02 11.98 -36.49
CA ASP A 248 63.84 13.41 -36.84
C ASP A 248 63.57 14.34 -35.63
N LEU A 249 63.74 13.84 -34.41
CA LEU A 249 63.37 14.58 -33.19
C LEU A 249 64.55 15.44 -32.69
N MET A 250 64.59 16.70 -33.09
CA MET A 250 65.17 17.76 -32.24
C MET A 250 64.37 17.82 -30.92
N PRO A 251 64.99 18.14 -29.77
CA PRO A 251 64.27 18.36 -28.53
C PRO A 251 63.43 19.64 -28.66
N VAL A 252 62.24 19.50 -29.23
CA VAL A 252 61.23 20.56 -29.24
C VAL A 252 60.65 20.58 -27.84
N ASP A 253 60.87 21.68 -27.11
CA ASP A 253 60.15 21.94 -25.87
C ASP A 253 58.65 21.84 -26.19
N VAL A 254 58.00 20.82 -25.63
CA VAL A 254 56.63 20.42 -26.00
C VAL A 254 55.60 21.51 -25.66
N PHE A 255 55.95 22.41 -24.74
CA PHE A 255 55.13 23.50 -24.24
C PHE A 255 55.96 24.77 -24.11
N ASP A 256 55.39 25.91 -24.51
CA ASP A 256 56.08 27.21 -24.47
C ASP A 256 56.06 27.83 -23.07
N ASN A 257 55.16 27.36 -22.19
CA ASN A 257 54.96 27.90 -20.85
C ASN A 257 54.60 26.78 -19.83
N PRO A 258 55.14 26.79 -18.59
CA PRO A 258 54.70 25.89 -17.52
C PRO A 258 53.19 25.91 -17.25
N VAL A 259 52.50 27.01 -17.53
CA VAL A 259 51.03 27.11 -17.39
C VAL A 259 50.30 26.19 -18.37
N GLU A 260 50.79 26.05 -19.61
CA GLU A 260 50.20 25.17 -20.62
C GLU A 260 50.33 23.71 -20.20
N ARG A 261 51.48 23.34 -19.63
CA ARG A 261 51.68 22.01 -19.07
C ARG A 261 50.70 21.72 -17.92
N GLN A 262 50.52 22.65 -17.00
CA GLN A 262 49.55 22.50 -15.91
C GLN A 262 48.10 22.36 -16.42
N LEU A 263 47.74 23.08 -17.48
CA LEU A 263 46.43 22.95 -18.12
C LEU A 263 46.24 21.57 -18.76
N CYS A 264 47.25 21.05 -19.47
CA CYS A 264 47.16 19.73 -20.07
C CYS A 264 47.21 18.59 -19.04
N ASP A 265 47.97 18.75 -17.95
CA ASP A 265 47.97 17.80 -16.83
C ASP A 265 46.58 17.78 -16.16
N ARG A 266 45.97 18.95 -15.93
CA ARG A 266 44.61 19.06 -15.40
C ARG A 266 43.57 18.48 -16.36
N TRP A 267 43.69 18.72 -17.66
CA TRP A 267 42.82 18.14 -18.67
C TRP A 267 42.89 16.60 -18.65
N ARG A 268 44.10 16.03 -18.57
CA ARG A 268 44.30 14.59 -18.50
C ARG A 268 43.73 13.97 -17.22
N ASP A 269 43.83 14.66 -16.09
CA ASP A 269 43.23 14.21 -14.83
C ASP A 269 41.70 14.18 -14.92
N ILE A 270 41.09 15.22 -15.48
CA ILE A 270 39.63 15.29 -15.64
C ILE A 270 39.15 14.24 -16.66
N ASP A 271 39.84 14.06 -17.78
CA ASP A 271 39.58 13.02 -18.79
C ASP A 271 39.64 11.60 -18.19
N HIS A 272 40.61 11.36 -17.30
CA HIS A 272 40.71 10.10 -16.56
C HIS A 272 39.53 9.90 -15.60
N ARG A 273 39.16 10.93 -14.83
CA ARG A 273 37.97 10.91 -13.95
C ARG A 273 36.68 10.65 -14.74
N GLN A 274 36.55 11.28 -15.91
CA GLN A 274 35.41 11.05 -16.81
C GLN A 274 35.34 9.60 -17.29
N THR A 275 36.47 9.03 -17.70
CA THR A 275 36.54 7.63 -18.13
C THR A 275 36.13 6.65 -17.01
N LEU A 276 36.58 6.91 -15.78
CA LEU A 276 36.18 6.10 -14.61
C LEU A 276 34.68 6.26 -14.29
N ALA A 277 34.13 7.48 -14.44
CA ALA A 277 32.70 7.71 -14.26
C ALA A 277 31.86 6.91 -15.27
N TYR A 278 32.25 6.88 -16.54
CA TYR A 278 31.57 6.07 -17.56
C TYR A 278 31.71 4.56 -17.32
N GLN A 279 32.86 4.07 -16.84
CA GLN A 279 33.00 2.66 -16.46
C GLN A 279 32.09 2.28 -15.29
N ASN A 280 31.92 3.19 -14.33
CA ASN A 280 30.98 3.00 -13.22
C ASN A 280 29.52 3.02 -13.72
N LEU A 281 29.18 3.89 -14.67
CA LEU A 281 27.85 3.94 -15.30
C LEU A 281 27.55 2.65 -16.06
N ASP A 282 28.48 2.15 -16.86
CA ASP A 282 28.32 0.90 -17.61
C ASP A 282 28.26 -0.33 -16.68
N ARG A 283 29.01 -0.34 -15.57
CA ARG A 283 28.87 -1.36 -14.52
C ARG A 283 27.49 -1.29 -13.86
N PHE A 284 26.98 -0.09 -13.60
CA PHE A 284 25.65 0.12 -13.05
C PHE A 284 24.55 -0.35 -14.02
N GLU A 285 24.67 -0.04 -15.30
CA GLU A 285 23.77 -0.50 -16.36
C GLU A 285 23.72 -2.03 -16.41
N ARG A 286 24.88 -2.69 -16.51
CA ARG A 286 24.94 -4.15 -16.65
C ARG A 286 24.57 -4.90 -15.38
N GLY A 287 24.88 -4.35 -14.20
CA GLY A 287 24.64 -5.03 -12.93
C GLY A 287 23.24 -4.79 -12.35
N VAL A 288 22.81 -3.54 -12.32
CA VAL A 288 21.66 -3.11 -11.51
C VAL A 288 20.40 -2.99 -12.35
N LEU A 289 20.51 -2.39 -13.54
CA LEU A 289 19.37 -2.20 -14.45
C LEU A 289 18.89 -3.52 -15.08
N TYR A 290 19.76 -4.52 -15.20
CA TYR A 290 19.40 -5.86 -15.67
C TYR A 290 18.30 -6.53 -14.81
N VAL A 291 18.24 -6.22 -13.51
CA VAL A 291 17.18 -6.74 -12.61
C VAL A 291 15.80 -6.15 -12.95
N TYR A 292 15.75 -4.97 -13.58
CA TYR A 292 14.54 -4.26 -13.95
C TYR A 292 14.14 -4.44 -15.41
N GLU A 293 14.92 -5.19 -16.20
CA GLU A 293 14.47 -5.63 -17.52
C GLU A 293 13.29 -6.60 -17.33
N LEU A 294 12.08 -6.03 -17.36
CA LEU A 294 10.79 -6.70 -17.54
C LEU A 294 10.90 -7.81 -18.60
N PRO A 295 10.03 -8.86 -18.56
CA PRO A 295 10.14 -10.03 -19.44
C PRO A 295 10.41 -9.57 -20.88
N GLU A 296 11.54 -10.05 -21.42
CA GLU A 296 12.29 -9.53 -22.58
C GLU A 296 11.48 -9.13 -23.83
N VAL A 297 10.21 -9.54 -23.90
CA VAL A 297 9.25 -9.28 -24.98
C VAL A 297 8.96 -7.77 -25.14
N ALA A 298 8.79 -7.03 -24.04
CA ALA A 298 8.49 -5.58 -24.11
C ALA A 298 9.75 -4.74 -24.43
N VAL A 299 10.89 -5.10 -23.85
CA VAL A 299 12.16 -4.38 -24.01
C VAL A 299 12.77 -4.61 -25.38
N ARG A 300 12.67 -5.81 -25.97
CA ARG A 300 13.11 -6.05 -27.36
C ARG A 300 12.35 -5.20 -28.39
N GLY A 301 11.09 -4.87 -28.12
CA GLY A 301 10.31 -3.96 -28.98
C GLY A 301 10.90 -2.55 -28.98
N LEU A 302 11.14 -1.99 -27.78
CA LEU A 302 11.74 -0.66 -27.63
C LEU A 302 13.19 -0.60 -28.12
N ARG A 303 13.98 -1.65 -27.88
CA ARG A 303 15.39 -1.72 -28.32
C ARG A 303 15.50 -1.84 -29.84
N ARG A 304 14.50 -2.37 -30.54
CA ARG A 304 14.47 -2.38 -32.02
C ARG A 304 14.01 -1.05 -32.61
N THR A 305 13.17 -0.28 -31.91
CA THR A 305 12.79 1.06 -32.38
C THR A 305 13.85 2.12 -32.13
N PHE A 306 14.70 1.94 -31.11
CA PHE A 306 15.79 2.89 -30.77
C PHE A 306 17.21 2.38 -31.07
N GLY A 307 17.38 1.10 -31.38
CA GLY A 307 18.68 0.48 -31.68
C GLY A 307 19.10 0.69 -33.12
N SER A 308 19.69 1.85 -33.40
CA SER A 308 20.48 2.09 -34.61
C SER A 308 21.73 1.21 -34.60
N GLU A 309 21.88 0.38 -35.64
CA GLU A 309 23.11 -0.35 -35.92
C GLU A 309 24.26 0.62 -36.21
N SER A 310 25.37 0.42 -35.49
CA SER A 310 26.73 0.87 -35.86
C SER A 310 27.07 2.36 -35.68
N ALA A 311 26.86 2.91 -34.49
CA ALA A 311 27.50 4.16 -34.07
C ALA A 311 28.90 3.87 -33.46
N LYS A 312 29.94 4.45 -34.06
CA LYS A 312 31.34 4.32 -33.60
C LYS A 312 31.51 5.02 -32.24
N GLY A 313 32.01 4.28 -31.25
CA GLY A 313 32.74 4.75 -30.06
C GLY A 313 32.11 5.88 -29.23
N GLU A 314 32.12 7.10 -29.74
CA GLU A 314 31.81 8.36 -29.05
C GLU A 314 30.29 8.63 -28.98
N GLU A 315 29.54 8.40 -30.06
CA GLU A 315 28.06 8.52 -30.07
C GLU A 315 27.37 7.49 -29.16
N ARG A 316 28.04 6.38 -28.83
CA ARG A 316 27.48 5.32 -27.98
C ARG A 316 27.36 5.76 -26.51
N PHE A 317 28.19 6.70 -26.06
CA PHE A 317 28.19 7.16 -24.67
C PHE A 317 27.04 8.11 -24.37
N ASP A 318 26.74 9.06 -25.26
CA ASP A 318 25.63 10.01 -25.07
C ASP A 318 24.25 9.34 -25.07
N ILE A 319 24.08 8.29 -25.89
CA ILE A 319 22.84 7.49 -25.92
C ILE A 319 22.63 6.75 -24.58
N GLY A 320 23.70 6.25 -23.97
CA GLY A 320 23.63 5.55 -22.68
C GLY A 320 23.18 6.46 -21.55
N GLU A 321 23.70 7.69 -21.49
CA GLU A 321 23.35 8.65 -20.46
C GLU A 321 21.87 9.07 -20.53
N GLN A 322 21.38 9.40 -21.73
CA GLN A 322 19.97 9.77 -21.93
C GLN A 322 19.02 8.62 -21.57
N TRP A 323 19.39 7.39 -21.94
CA TRP A 323 18.58 6.21 -21.65
C TRP A 323 18.53 5.88 -20.16
N VAL A 324 19.68 5.91 -19.47
CA VAL A 324 19.74 5.74 -18.01
C VAL A 324 18.95 6.84 -17.30
N GLY A 325 19.08 8.10 -17.74
CA GLY A 325 18.30 9.22 -17.22
C GLY A 325 16.78 9.01 -17.37
N ALA A 326 16.33 8.56 -18.55
CA ALA A 326 14.91 8.28 -18.81
C ALA A 326 14.38 7.14 -17.92
N ILE A 327 15.17 6.09 -17.69
CA ILE A 327 14.76 5.00 -16.80
C ILE A 327 14.68 5.46 -15.35
N LEU A 328 15.70 6.18 -14.86
CA LEU A 328 15.69 6.71 -13.50
C LEU A 328 14.52 7.67 -13.27
N ALA A 329 14.17 8.47 -14.28
CA ALA A 329 12.99 9.32 -14.25
C ALA A 329 11.69 8.49 -14.17
N SER A 330 11.54 7.44 -14.99
CA SER A 330 10.35 6.59 -14.97
C SER A 330 10.21 5.79 -13.66
N LEU A 331 11.31 5.26 -13.13
CA LEU A 331 11.34 4.58 -11.82
C LEU A 331 10.95 5.54 -10.70
N SER A 332 11.48 6.77 -10.70
CA SER A 332 11.16 7.76 -9.68
C SER A 332 9.76 8.33 -9.77
N ASN A 333 9.23 8.53 -10.98
CA ASN A 333 7.96 9.23 -11.16
C ASN A 333 6.76 8.29 -11.15
N TYR A 334 6.92 7.03 -11.57
CA TYR A 334 5.80 6.10 -11.69
C TYR A 334 5.92 4.91 -10.74
N VAL A 335 7.05 4.19 -10.80
CA VAL A 335 7.19 2.91 -10.08
C VAL A 335 7.27 3.12 -8.57
N LEU A 336 8.11 4.05 -8.12
CA LEU A 336 8.27 4.33 -6.69
C LEU A 336 6.96 4.81 -6.04
N PRO A 337 6.24 5.82 -6.57
CA PRO A 337 4.95 6.21 -6.01
C PRO A 337 3.95 5.06 -5.94
N MET A 338 3.85 4.23 -6.98
CA MET A 338 2.97 3.07 -7.00
C MET A 338 3.36 2.04 -5.92
N CYS A 339 4.64 1.74 -5.74
CA CYS A 339 5.11 0.85 -4.67
C CYS A 339 4.80 1.42 -3.28
N PHE A 340 5.04 2.72 -3.06
CA PHE A 340 4.74 3.38 -1.79
C PHE A 340 3.24 3.42 -1.49
N THR A 341 2.37 3.66 -2.49
CA THR A 341 0.92 3.62 -2.26
C THR A 341 0.42 2.23 -1.94
N LEU A 342 0.93 1.20 -2.63
CA LEU A 342 0.61 -0.20 -2.34
C LEU A 342 1.03 -0.58 -0.92
N LEU A 343 2.22 -0.15 -0.49
CA LEU A 343 2.73 -0.36 0.87
C LEU A 343 1.81 0.33 1.89
N GLY A 344 1.49 1.61 1.69
CA GLY A 344 0.58 2.36 2.56
C GLY A 344 -0.80 1.71 2.68
N THR A 345 -1.36 1.29 1.55
CA THR A 345 -2.67 0.62 1.51
C THR A 345 -2.63 -0.72 2.24
N GLY A 346 -1.57 -1.52 2.03
CA GLY A 346 -1.40 -2.78 2.72
C GLY A 346 -1.25 -2.63 4.24
N VAL A 347 -0.47 -1.63 4.69
CA VAL A 347 -0.34 -1.33 6.13
C VAL A 347 -1.70 -0.92 6.73
N SER A 348 -2.48 -0.10 6.01
CA SER A 348 -3.83 0.30 6.44
C SER A 348 -4.77 -0.90 6.59
N ILE A 349 -4.76 -1.83 5.62
CA ILE A 349 -5.55 -3.07 5.67
C ILE A 349 -5.11 -3.95 6.85
N VAL A 350 -3.81 -4.17 7.04
CA VAL A 350 -3.29 -4.99 8.15
C VAL A 350 -3.70 -4.39 9.50
N ARG A 351 -3.62 -3.05 9.63
CA ARG A 351 -4.05 -2.34 10.84
C ARG A 351 -5.56 -2.46 11.08
N ASP A 352 -6.40 -2.32 10.05
CA ASP A 352 -7.86 -2.51 10.16
C ASP A 352 -8.21 -3.93 10.61
N ILE A 353 -7.56 -4.94 10.01
CA ILE A 353 -7.73 -6.34 10.41
C ILE A 353 -7.28 -6.55 11.86
N TYR A 354 -6.15 -5.99 12.27
CA TYR A 354 -5.68 -6.11 13.65
C TYR A 354 -6.64 -5.47 14.65
N GLY A 355 -7.21 -4.31 14.32
CA GLY A 355 -8.26 -3.68 15.11
C GLY A 355 -9.49 -4.58 15.25
N LYS A 356 -10.00 -5.13 14.14
CA LYS A 356 -11.14 -6.06 14.14
C LYS A 356 -10.88 -7.36 14.88
N VAL A 357 -9.64 -7.85 14.84
CA VAL A 357 -9.20 -9.01 15.61
C VAL A 357 -9.21 -8.71 17.10
N HIS A 358 -8.72 -7.54 17.51
CA HIS A 358 -8.72 -7.13 18.92
C HIS A 358 -10.14 -6.90 19.46
N GLU A 359 -11.03 -6.35 18.64
CA GLU A 359 -12.43 -6.12 18.99
C GLU A 359 -13.34 -7.35 18.81
N HIS A 360 -12.81 -8.46 18.29
CA HIS A 360 -13.58 -9.66 17.92
C HIS A 360 -14.72 -9.41 16.92
N THR A 361 -14.57 -8.39 16.07
CA THR A 361 -15.53 -7.98 15.03
C THR A 361 -15.17 -8.47 13.63
N LEU A 362 -14.13 -9.32 13.53
CA LEU A 362 -13.68 -9.85 12.24
C LEU A 362 -14.76 -10.71 11.58
N SER A 363 -15.09 -10.38 10.33
CA SER A 363 -16.07 -11.10 9.53
C SER A 363 -15.46 -11.67 8.24
N PRO A 364 -15.99 -12.77 7.69
CA PRO A 364 -15.53 -13.30 6.40
C PRO A 364 -15.75 -12.33 5.22
N ARG A 365 -16.61 -11.31 5.40
CA ARG A 365 -16.92 -10.30 4.38
C ARG A 365 -15.86 -9.20 4.29
N ASP A 366 -15.00 -9.06 5.28
CA ASP A 366 -13.96 -8.02 5.31
C ASP A 366 -12.87 -8.23 4.24
N LEU A 367 -12.65 -9.48 3.83
CA LEU A 367 -11.62 -9.85 2.86
C LEU A 367 -11.88 -9.28 1.45
N PRO A 368 -13.03 -9.54 0.79
CA PRO A 368 -13.29 -8.97 -0.53
C PRO A 368 -13.33 -7.44 -0.50
N LEU A 369 -13.79 -6.82 0.60
CA LEU A 369 -13.77 -5.37 0.76
C LEU A 369 -12.34 -4.81 0.81
N SER A 370 -11.43 -5.52 1.48
CA SER A 370 -10.01 -5.16 1.54
C SER A 370 -9.33 -5.23 0.17
N PHE A 371 -9.74 -6.17 -0.69
CA PHE A 371 -9.23 -6.27 -2.06
C PHE A 371 -9.64 -5.05 -2.91
N GLY A 372 -10.88 -4.56 -2.74
CA GLY A 372 -11.33 -3.31 -3.37
C GLY A 372 -10.46 -2.11 -2.97
N ARG A 373 -10.12 -1.99 -1.68
CA ARG A 373 -9.20 -0.94 -1.18
C ARG A 373 -7.82 -1.03 -1.81
N PHE A 374 -7.28 -2.24 -1.98
CA PHE A 374 -5.98 -2.45 -2.62
C PHE A 374 -5.97 -1.96 -4.08
N ALA A 375 -7.01 -2.28 -4.86
CA ALA A 375 -7.14 -1.80 -6.23
C ALA A 375 -7.25 -0.27 -6.30
N LEU A 376 -8.03 0.34 -5.41
CA LEU A 376 -8.14 1.80 -5.32
C LEU A 376 -6.81 2.47 -4.95
N GLY A 377 -6.03 1.87 -4.03
CA GLY A 377 -4.70 2.36 -3.65
C GLY A 377 -3.69 2.30 -4.81
N MET A 378 -3.79 1.28 -5.66
CA MET A 378 -2.99 1.15 -6.87
C MET A 378 -3.32 2.27 -7.89
N VAL A 379 -4.60 2.50 -8.15
CA VAL A 379 -5.07 3.54 -9.07
C VAL A 379 -4.67 4.93 -8.55
N ALA A 380 -4.83 5.18 -7.25
CA ALA A 380 -4.40 6.42 -6.63
C ALA A 380 -2.89 6.66 -6.79
N GLY A 381 -2.07 5.61 -6.65
CA GLY A 381 -0.63 5.71 -6.86
C GLY A 381 -0.23 6.03 -8.29
N ALA A 382 -0.88 5.39 -9.26
CA ALA A 382 -0.66 5.70 -10.68
C ALA A 382 -1.07 7.13 -11.01
N ALA A 383 -2.21 7.60 -10.48
CA ALA A 383 -2.65 8.98 -10.67
C ALA A 383 -1.67 9.98 -10.05
N ILE A 384 -1.17 9.73 -8.83
CA ILE A 384 -0.14 10.58 -8.20
C ILE A 384 1.12 10.56 -9.06
N GLY A 385 1.60 9.41 -9.51
CA GLY A 385 2.80 9.34 -10.35
C GLY A 385 2.68 10.09 -11.69
N LEU A 386 1.49 10.08 -12.30
CA LEU A 386 1.21 10.78 -13.56
C LEU A 386 1.07 12.29 -13.40
N PHE A 387 0.41 12.74 -12.34
CA PHE A 387 0.09 14.16 -12.15
C PHE A 387 1.07 14.91 -11.26
N TYR A 388 1.92 14.21 -10.52
CA TYR A 388 2.92 14.83 -9.66
C TYR A 388 4.09 15.36 -10.48
N SER A 389 4.22 16.69 -10.51
CA SER A 389 5.42 17.36 -11.02
C SER A 389 6.17 18.01 -9.86
N PRO A 390 7.49 17.76 -9.70
CA PRO A 390 8.27 18.31 -8.60
C PRO A 390 8.28 19.85 -8.56
N SER A 391 8.02 20.52 -9.69
CA SER A 391 7.88 21.97 -9.76
C SER A 391 6.62 22.51 -9.06
N GLN A 392 5.56 21.71 -8.93
CA GLN A 392 4.31 22.13 -8.31
C GLN A 392 4.39 22.20 -6.77
N VAL A 393 5.26 21.40 -6.15
CA VAL A 393 5.41 21.37 -4.69
C VAL A 393 6.16 22.60 -4.17
N ALA A 394 7.12 23.11 -4.93
CA ALA A 394 7.78 24.38 -4.61
C ALA A 394 6.80 25.56 -4.63
N ALA A 395 5.78 25.52 -5.49
CA ALA A 395 4.72 26.54 -5.55
C ALA A 395 3.64 26.37 -4.47
N ALA A 396 3.39 25.14 -3.99
CA ALA A 396 2.43 24.89 -2.91
C ALA A 396 3.01 25.28 -1.53
N ALA A 397 4.30 25.09 -1.30
CA ALA A 397 4.98 25.47 -0.04
C ALA A 397 4.95 26.99 0.24
N SER A 398 4.79 27.83 -0.79
CA SER A 398 4.70 29.30 -0.65
C SER A 398 3.28 29.81 -0.35
N SER A 399 2.26 28.94 -0.35
CA SER A 399 0.85 29.31 -0.11
C SER A 399 0.35 28.90 1.28
N GLY A 400 0.99 29.45 2.32
CA GLY A 400 0.33 29.98 3.52
C GLY A 400 -0.51 29.08 4.45
N LEU A 401 -0.71 27.79 4.20
CA LEU A 401 -1.44 26.95 5.15
C LEU A 401 -0.50 26.44 6.26
N SER A 402 -0.48 27.21 7.35
CA SER A 402 0.15 26.97 8.66
C SER A 402 0.63 25.52 8.90
N GLY A 403 1.95 25.32 8.86
CA GLY A 403 2.60 24.08 9.31
C GLY A 403 2.72 22.96 8.26
N SER A 404 2.82 23.28 6.96
CA SER A 404 2.95 22.26 5.92
C SER A 404 4.21 21.42 6.11
N ILE A 405 4.05 20.20 6.63
CA ILE A 405 5.08 19.17 6.54
C ILE A 405 5.29 18.97 5.03
N VAL A 406 6.42 19.39 4.49
CA VAL A 406 6.79 19.14 3.10
C VAL A 406 7.14 17.66 3.02
N LEU A 407 6.11 16.81 2.83
CA LEU A 407 6.33 15.41 2.54
C LEU A 407 6.94 15.30 1.14
N SER A 408 7.94 14.44 1.00
CA SER A 408 8.43 14.04 -0.32
C SER A 408 7.28 13.41 -1.13
N ALA A 409 7.39 13.40 -2.46
CA ALA A 409 6.44 12.74 -3.36
C ALA A 409 6.10 11.30 -2.89
N GLN A 410 7.12 10.58 -2.44
CA GLN A 410 7.03 9.22 -1.92
C GLN A 410 6.25 9.16 -0.59
N GLY A 411 6.48 10.12 0.31
CA GLY A 411 5.73 10.24 1.56
C GLY A 411 4.24 10.55 1.32
N LEU A 412 3.94 11.42 0.36
CA LEU A 412 2.56 11.71 -0.06
C LEU A 412 1.89 10.47 -0.68
N ALA A 413 2.61 9.75 -1.54
CA ALA A 413 2.12 8.51 -2.13
C ALA A 413 1.80 7.47 -1.04
N PHE A 414 2.72 7.25 -0.10
CA PHE A 414 2.46 6.35 1.03
C PHE A 414 1.24 6.78 1.85
N LEU A 415 1.13 8.06 2.20
CA LEU A 415 0.00 8.59 2.95
C LEU A 415 -1.32 8.46 2.18
N ALA A 416 -1.30 8.70 0.87
CA ALA A 416 -2.45 8.54 0.00
C ALA A 416 -2.93 7.08 -0.06
N GLY A 417 -2.00 6.11 -0.08
CA GLY A 417 -2.33 4.70 0.03
C GLY A 417 -2.89 4.34 1.40
N TYR A 418 -2.25 4.80 2.47
CA TYR A 418 -2.69 4.54 3.85
C TYR A 418 -4.09 5.10 4.13
N GLY A 419 -4.37 6.30 3.62
CA GLY A 419 -5.63 7.01 3.73
C GLY A 419 -6.46 7.00 2.45
N VAL A 420 -6.49 5.90 1.69
CA VAL A 420 -7.16 5.84 0.37
C VAL A 420 -8.60 6.35 0.41
N ASP A 421 -9.36 5.98 1.43
CA ASP A 421 -10.75 6.44 1.61
C ASP A 421 -10.84 7.97 1.75
N SER A 422 -9.84 8.62 2.36
CA SER A 422 -9.79 10.08 2.52
C SER A 422 -9.46 10.79 1.22
N VAL A 423 -8.55 10.23 0.42
CA VAL A 423 -8.18 10.77 -0.90
C VAL A 423 -9.39 10.80 -1.83
N PHE A 424 -10.13 9.69 -1.93
CA PHE A 424 -11.32 9.64 -2.77
C PHE A 424 -12.45 10.55 -2.25
N ARG A 425 -12.61 10.71 -0.93
CA ARG A 425 -13.55 11.71 -0.39
C ARG A 425 -13.21 13.14 -0.81
N VAL A 426 -11.93 13.47 -0.95
CA VAL A 426 -11.50 14.78 -1.47
C VAL A 426 -11.86 14.91 -2.95
N PHE A 427 -11.59 13.89 -3.78
CA PHE A 427 -11.99 13.89 -5.18
C PHE A 427 -13.51 14.01 -5.35
N ASP A 428 -14.30 13.28 -4.56
CA ASP A 428 -15.76 13.39 -4.56
C ASP A 428 -16.23 14.78 -4.14
N ALA A 429 -15.53 15.42 -3.21
CA ALA A 429 -15.85 16.79 -2.80
C ALA A 429 -15.51 17.80 -3.92
N MET A 430 -14.41 17.60 -4.65
CA MET A 430 -14.05 18.42 -5.80
C MET A 430 -15.03 18.24 -6.96
N LEU A 431 -15.40 16.99 -7.29
CA LEU A 431 -16.38 16.69 -8.34
C LEU A 431 -17.72 17.39 -8.05
N ARG A 432 -18.22 17.30 -6.81
CA ARG A 432 -19.44 18.00 -6.38
C ARG A 432 -19.34 19.52 -6.46
N ARG A 433 -18.15 20.10 -6.28
CA ARG A 433 -17.94 21.55 -6.48
C ARG A 433 -17.97 21.93 -7.95
N LEU A 434 -17.36 21.12 -8.81
CA LEU A 434 -17.38 21.32 -10.27
C LEU A 434 -18.80 21.19 -10.82
N GLU A 435 -19.57 20.20 -10.37
CA GLU A 435 -20.98 20.04 -10.76
C GLU A 435 -21.83 21.26 -10.37
N ARG A 436 -21.63 21.81 -9.17
CA ARG A 436 -22.31 23.04 -8.74
C ARG A 436 -21.89 24.27 -9.55
N ALA A 437 -20.62 24.36 -9.95
CA ALA A 437 -20.13 25.45 -10.79
C ALA A 437 -20.59 25.34 -12.24
N ALA A 438 -20.80 24.12 -12.74
CA ALA A 438 -21.29 23.84 -14.09
C ALA A 438 -22.81 23.98 -14.23
N GLN A 439 -23.57 24.02 -13.13
CA GLN A 439 -25.00 24.30 -13.19
C GLN A 439 -25.24 25.76 -13.60
N PRO A 440 -25.86 26.01 -14.77
CA PRO A 440 -26.17 27.37 -15.19
C PRO A 440 -27.12 27.99 -14.17
N ALA A 441 -26.85 29.25 -13.80
CA ALA A 441 -27.71 30.03 -12.93
C ALA A 441 -29.16 29.90 -13.45
N PRO A 442 -30.14 29.54 -12.60
CA PRO A 442 -31.52 29.49 -13.04
C PRO A 442 -31.87 30.87 -13.62
N LEU A 443 -32.32 30.87 -14.88
CA LEU A 443 -32.82 32.05 -15.56
C LEU A 443 -34.01 32.58 -14.76
N ASN A 444 -33.73 33.49 -13.82
CA ASN A 444 -34.71 34.37 -13.23
C ASN A 444 -35.23 35.27 -14.35
N GLY A 445 -36.32 34.87 -14.97
CA GLY A 445 -36.85 35.62 -16.09
C GLY A 445 -38.08 35.05 -16.78
N THR A 446 -39.10 34.59 -16.05
CA THR A 446 -40.51 34.82 -16.46
C THR A 446 -41.44 34.81 -15.24
N ALA A 447 -41.84 36.03 -14.87
CA ALA A 447 -43.03 36.46 -14.16
C ALA A 447 -44.01 35.36 -13.66
N SER A 448 -44.06 35.20 -12.34
CA SER A 448 -45.28 34.78 -11.65
C SER A 448 -46.23 35.99 -11.57
N PRO A 449 -47.49 35.90 -12.02
CA PRO A 449 -48.42 37.01 -11.90
C PRO A 449 -48.78 37.18 -10.42
N ALA A 450 -48.73 38.42 -9.97
CA ALA A 450 -49.19 38.84 -8.67
C ALA A 450 -50.65 38.41 -8.44
N ILE A 451 -50.86 37.43 -7.55
CA ILE A 451 -52.14 37.28 -6.87
C ILE A 451 -52.04 38.08 -5.58
N ALA A 452 -52.54 39.31 -5.68
CA ALA A 452 -52.92 40.12 -4.54
C ALA A 452 -54.18 39.52 -3.88
N GLY A 453 -54.21 39.51 -2.55
CA GLY A 453 -55.44 39.50 -1.77
C GLY A 453 -55.63 38.28 -0.88
N GLY A 454 -55.39 38.44 0.42
CA GLY A 454 -55.73 37.41 1.40
C GLY A 454 -55.23 37.61 2.82
N SER A 455 -55.47 38.80 3.38
CA SER A 455 -55.30 39.09 4.81
C SER A 455 -56.15 38.15 5.69
N LYS A 456 -55.50 37.49 6.67
CA LYS A 456 -56.02 37.13 8.02
C LYS A 456 -54.88 36.41 8.77
N ALA A 457 -54.14 37.07 9.65
CA ALA A 457 -54.48 37.37 11.05
C ALA A 457 -54.80 36.13 11.89
N GLY A 458 -53.89 35.79 12.83
CA GLY A 458 -54.25 35.02 14.03
C GLY A 458 -53.15 34.10 14.57
N ASN A 459 -52.51 34.54 15.67
CA ASN A 459 -52.14 33.80 16.90
C ASN A 459 -51.43 32.43 16.78
N ALA A 460 -50.46 32.02 17.59
CA ALA A 460 -49.74 32.50 18.77
C ALA A 460 -48.63 31.45 19.05
N PRO A 461 -47.63 31.72 19.90
CA PRO A 461 -46.60 30.75 20.25
C PRO A 461 -47.08 29.86 21.41
N VAL A 462 -46.89 28.55 21.32
CA VAL A 462 -46.94 27.65 22.48
C VAL A 462 -45.53 27.20 22.78
N ALA A 463 -45.05 27.72 23.90
CA ALA A 463 -43.86 27.31 24.59
C ALA A 463 -44.09 25.97 25.30
N ASP A 464 -42.97 25.26 25.44
CA ASP A 464 -42.57 24.51 26.64
C ASP A 464 -43.35 23.23 27.01
N ARG A 465 -42.61 22.10 27.03
CA ARG A 465 -42.59 21.19 28.18
C ARG A 465 -41.52 20.10 28.02
N SER A 466 -40.58 20.15 28.99
CA SER A 466 -40.03 19.04 29.81
C SER A 466 -39.48 17.80 29.12
#